data_AF-A0AAV2SIJ7-F1
#
_entry.id   AF-A0AAV2SIJ7-F1
#
_cell.length_a   1.000
_cell.length_b   1.000
_cell.length_c   1.000
_cell.angle_alpha   90.00
_cell.angle_beta   90.00
_cell.angle_gamma   90.00
#
_symmetry.space_group_name_H-M   'P 1'
#
loop_
_entity.id
_entity.type
_entity.pdbx_description
1 polymer ?
#
loop_
_entity_poly.entity_id
_entity_poly.type
_entity_poly.pdbx_seq_one_letter_code
_entity_poly.pdbx_strand_id
1 'polypeptide(L)'
;MAVRIILLAALAWGISGGILNGNESQDFKIGTENKSLEPGWLNDRPTVDIPQGRVVGTVETAIDGSNFEYFAYRGIPYAKPPLHELRFMPPVPADAWEGDLDASEDPHKCIQLFVEGREDCLYLDVATPT
;
A
#
# COMPACT_ATOMS: atom_id res chain seq x y z
N MET A 1 -10.74 20.36 -41.31
CA MET A 1 -11.71 21.28 -41.97
C MET A 1 -12.46 21.96 -40.85
N ALA A 2 -12.45 23.25 -40.57
CA ALA A 2 -12.17 24.46 -41.31
C ALA A 2 -11.62 25.50 -40.29
N VAL A 3 -10.51 26.17 -40.61
CA VAL A 3 -10.45 27.61 -40.93
C VAL A 3 -10.11 28.48 -39.71
N ARG A 4 -8.88 28.99 -39.71
CA ARG A 4 -8.42 30.15 -38.92
C ARG A 4 -8.99 31.41 -39.57
N ILE A 5 -9.56 32.31 -38.77
CA ILE A 5 -9.89 33.69 -39.18
C ILE A 5 -9.01 34.67 -38.39
N ILE A 6 -8.37 35.51 -39.18
CA ILE A 6 -7.47 36.61 -38.87
C ILE A 6 -8.27 37.78 -38.28
N LEU A 7 -7.73 38.52 -37.30
CA LEU A 7 -7.79 39.99 -37.37
C LEU A 7 -6.69 40.66 -36.55
N LEU A 8 -6.03 41.60 -37.24
CA LEU A 8 -4.92 42.44 -36.84
C LEU A 8 -5.40 43.73 -36.15
N ALA A 9 -4.42 44.36 -35.49
CA ALA A 9 -4.29 45.79 -35.17
C ALA A 9 -4.94 46.31 -33.88
N ALA A 10 -4.12 46.86 -32.98
CA ALA A 10 -3.72 48.27 -33.02
C ALA A 10 -2.66 48.59 -31.95
N LEU A 11 -1.63 49.32 -32.37
CA LEU A 11 -0.66 50.00 -31.51
C LEU A 11 -1.31 51.26 -30.93
N ALA A 12 -1.15 51.50 -29.62
CA ALA A 12 -1.15 52.84 -29.06
C ALA A 12 -0.33 52.84 -27.77
N TRP A 13 0.71 53.68 -27.77
CA TRP A 13 1.55 54.00 -26.61
C TRP A 13 0.79 54.90 -25.64
N GLY A 14 1.03 54.71 -24.33
CA GLY A 14 0.60 55.63 -23.28
C GLY A 14 1.38 55.37 -22.00
N ILE A 15 2.43 56.15 -21.77
CA ILE A 15 3.12 56.25 -20.48
C ILE A 15 2.49 57.39 -19.66
N SER A 16 1.96 57.08 -18.48
CA SER A 16 1.88 57.99 -17.34
C SER A 16 1.75 57.18 -16.07
N GLY A 17 2.53 57.54 -15.05
CA GLY A 17 2.76 56.73 -13.85
C GLY A 17 1.61 56.73 -12.84
N GLY A 18 1.74 55.83 -11.86
CA GLY A 18 1.18 56.03 -10.53
C GLY A 18 0.28 54.91 -10.00
N ILE A 19 0.79 54.28 -8.96
CA ILE A 19 0.08 53.74 -7.78
C ILE A 19 -0.39 52.27 -7.83
N LEU A 20 0.44 51.47 -7.15
CA LEU A 20 0.21 50.21 -6.47
C LEU A 20 -1.15 50.13 -5.77
N ASN A 21 -1.93 49.11 -6.12
CA ASN A 21 -2.70 48.22 -5.23
C ASN A 21 -3.70 47.42 -6.07
N GLY A 22 -3.41 46.13 -6.27
CA GLY A 22 -4.28 45.21 -6.97
C GLY A 22 -3.75 43.79 -6.76
N ASN A 23 -4.38 43.10 -5.82
CA ASN A 23 -4.21 41.69 -5.52
C ASN A 23 -4.37 40.82 -6.78
N GLU A 24 -3.24 40.36 -7.32
CA GLU A 24 -3.20 39.33 -8.35
C GLU A 24 -3.71 38.02 -7.73
N SER A 25 -4.97 37.69 -8.01
CA SER A 25 -5.52 36.36 -7.81
C SER A 25 -4.87 35.46 -8.84
N GLN A 26 -3.74 34.85 -8.48
CA GLN A 26 -3.20 33.75 -9.26
C GLN A 26 -4.15 32.57 -9.09
N ASP A 27 -4.90 32.28 -10.15
CA ASP A 27 -5.64 31.04 -10.32
C ASP A 27 -4.68 29.85 -10.15
N PHE A 28 -4.69 29.27 -8.95
CA PHE A 28 -4.04 28.01 -8.65
C PHE A 28 -4.75 26.91 -9.45
N LYS A 29 -4.22 26.60 -10.63
CA LYS A 29 -4.66 25.45 -11.41
C LYS A 29 -4.29 24.18 -10.65
N ILE A 30 -5.27 23.57 -9.99
CA ILE A 30 -5.17 22.21 -9.47
C ILE A 30 -4.94 21.29 -10.68
N GLY A 31 -3.69 20.93 -10.91
CA GLY A 31 -3.35 19.81 -11.77
C GLY A 31 -3.86 18.54 -11.10
N THR A 32 -4.85 17.89 -11.72
CA THR A 32 -5.26 16.52 -11.39
C THR A 32 -4.16 15.56 -11.83
N GLU A 33 -3.08 15.47 -11.06
CA GLU A 33 -2.29 14.24 -11.00
C GLU A 33 -2.91 13.39 -9.90
N ASN A 34 -3.66 12.38 -10.32
CA ASN A 34 -4.25 11.38 -9.43
C ASN A 34 -3.13 10.44 -8.96
N LYS A 35 -2.18 10.95 -8.18
CA LYS A 35 -1.30 10.10 -7.41
C LYS A 35 -2.15 9.57 -6.27
N SER A 36 -2.51 8.29 -6.33
CA SER A 36 -3.11 7.56 -5.22
C SER A 36 -2.39 7.98 -3.95
N LEU A 37 -3.14 8.43 -2.95
CA LEU A 37 -2.64 8.86 -1.66
C LEU A 37 -2.11 7.63 -0.90
N GLU A 38 -1.03 7.03 -1.39
CA GLU A 38 -0.23 6.09 -0.61
C GLU A 38 0.53 6.97 0.40
N PRO A 39 0.22 6.91 1.70
CA PRO A 39 0.92 7.72 2.68
C PRO A 39 2.41 7.35 2.66
N GLY A 40 3.28 8.36 2.80
CA GLY A 40 4.75 8.24 2.66
C GLY A 40 5.45 7.27 3.62
N TRP A 41 4.70 6.52 4.42
CA TRP A 41 5.14 5.43 5.30
C TRP A 41 5.19 4.06 4.61
N LEU A 42 4.61 3.90 3.40
CA LEU A 42 4.64 2.62 2.70
C LEU A 42 6.07 2.18 2.32
N ASN A 43 7.00 3.13 2.24
CA ASN A 43 8.39 2.88 1.82
C ASN A 43 9.31 2.36 2.93
N ASP A 44 8.88 2.31 4.19
CA ASP A 44 9.71 1.94 5.34
C ASP A 44 9.31 0.60 5.99
N ARG A 45 8.38 -0.16 5.38
CA ARG A 45 7.97 -1.48 5.90
C ARG A 45 9.02 -2.54 5.59
N PRO A 46 9.38 -3.41 6.55
CA PRO A 46 10.34 -4.48 6.30
C PRO A 46 9.79 -5.41 5.23
N THR A 47 10.55 -5.61 4.16
CA THR A 47 10.12 -6.35 2.98
C THR A 47 11.12 -7.46 2.68
N VAL A 48 10.62 -8.65 2.37
CA VAL A 48 11.45 -9.83 2.07
C VAL A 48 10.93 -10.56 0.83
N ASP A 49 11.83 -10.98 -0.04
CA ASP A 49 11.52 -11.82 -1.20
C ASP A 49 11.71 -13.29 -0.85
N ILE A 50 10.67 -14.10 -1.07
CA ILE A 50 10.71 -15.56 -0.94
C ILE A 50 10.32 -16.23 -2.27
N PRO A 51 10.55 -17.54 -2.47
CA PRO A 51 10.24 -18.20 -3.74
C PRO A 51 8.78 -18.07 -4.20
N GLN A 52 7.84 -17.93 -3.27
CA GLN A 52 6.41 -17.77 -3.54
C GLN A 52 6.00 -16.33 -3.87
N GLY A 53 6.82 -15.32 -3.55
CA GLY A 53 6.51 -13.91 -3.79
C GLY A 53 7.12 -12.98 -2.75
N ARG A 54 6.78 -11.69 -2.86
CA ARG A 54 7.26 -10.65 -1.95
C ARG A 54 6.33 -10.50 -0.76
N VAL A 55 6.89 -10.44 0.45
CA VAL A 55 6.18 -10.31 1.72
C VAL A 55 6.54 -8.99 2.38
N VAL A 56 5.54 -8.23 2.82
CA VAL A 56 5.70 -6.94 3.47
C VAL A 56 5.18 -7.04 4.91
N GLY A 57 6.09 -6.92 5.88
CA GLY A 57 5.79 -7.03 7.31
C GLY A 57 5.64 -5.68 8.01
N THR A 58 5.77 -5.71 9.33
CA THR A 58 5.69 -4.56 10.24
C THR A 58 6.91 -4.52 11.17
N VAL A 59 7.20 -3.34 11.70
CA VAL A 59 8.09 -3.19 12.87
C VAL A 59 7.21 -3.17 14.10
N GLU A 60 7.49 -4.05 15.06
CA GLU A 60 6.72 -4.19 16.29
C GLU A 60 7.65 -4.11 17.51
N THR A 61 7.08 -3.74 18.66
CA THR A 61 7.80 -3.63 19.93
C THR A 61 7.41 -4.77 20.86
N ALA A 62 8.40 -5.38 21.50
CA ALA A 62 8.21 -6.46 22.46
C ALA A 62 7.36 -6.01 23.66
N ILE A 63 6.41 -6.87 24.06
CA ILE A 63 5.47 -6.58 25.16
C ILE A 63 6.07 -6.81 26.56
N ASP A 64 7.32 -7.24 26.65
CA ASP A 64 8.01 -7.54 27.92
C ASP A 64 8.56 -6.29 28.64
N GLY A 65 8.33 -5.10 28.08
CA GLY A 65 8.79 -3.83 28.63
C GLY A 65 10.25 -3.49 28.28
N SER A 66 10.93 -4.32 27.51
CA SER A 66 12.30 -4.03 27.03
C SER A 66 12.36 -2.90 25.99
N ASN A 67 11.22 -2.56 25.36
CA ASN A 67 11.13 -1.72 24.16
C ASN A 67 11.99 -2.25 23.00
N PHE A 68 12.28 -3.55 22.97
CA PHE A 68 12.99 -4.18 21.87
C PHE A 68 12.12 -4.19 20.61
N GLU A 69 12.64 -3.68 19.50
CA GLU A 69 11.97 -3.70 18.21
C GLU A 69 12.33 -4.98 17.44
N TYR A 70 11.36 -5.52 16.71
CA TYR A 70 11.55 -6.67 15.84
C TYR A 70 10.71 -6.52 14.57
N PHE A 71 11.14 -7.16 13.49
CA PHE A 71 10.32 -7.31 12.30
C PHE A 71 9.35 -8.47 12.48
N ALA A 72 8.08 -8.22 12.21
CA ALA A 72 7.02 -9.21 12.23
C ALA A 72 6.45 -9.39 10.84
N TYR A 73 6.27 -10.64 10.44
CA TYR A 73 5.58 -11.04 9.22
C TYR A 73 4.52 -12.06 9.60
N ARG A 74 3.25 -11.69 9.51
CA ARG A 74 2.12 -12.50 9.97
C ARG A 74 1.31 -13.04 8.80
N GLY A 75 0.72 -14.21 8.98
CA GLY A 75 -0.23 -14.77 8.00
C GLY A 75 0.40 -15.22 6.69
N ILE A 76 1.66 -15.68 6.69
CA ILE A 76 2.31 -16.18 5.47
C ILE A 76 1.75 -17.58 5.15
N PRO A 77 1.15 -17.82 3.97
CA PRO A 77 0.64 -19.13 3.60
C PRO A 77 1.78 -20.10 3.32
N TYR A 78 1.83 -21.22 4.04
CA TYR A 78 2.82 -22.28 3.77
C TYR A 78 2.23 -23.47 3.01
N ALA A 79 0.90 -23.61 3.00
CA ALA A 79 0.18 -24.65 2.28
C ALA A 79 -1.13 -24.09 1.68
N LYS A 80 -1.69 -24.80 0.71
CA LYS A 80 -3.03 -24.52 0.20
C LYS A 80 -4.08 -24.75 1.28
N PRO A 81 -5.18 -23.98 1.29
CA PRO A 81 -6.29 -24.21 2.22
C PRO A 81 -6.80 -25.66 2.12
N PRO A 82 -6.94 -26.41 3.23
CA PRO A 82 -7.37 -27.80 3.23
C PRO A 82 -8.89 -27.94 3.08
N LEU A 83 -9.44 -27.27 2.08
CA LEU A 83 -10.88 -27.19 1.82
C LEU A 83 -11.31 -28.26 0.80
N HIS A 84 -12.58 -28.68 0.88
CA HIS A 84 -13.20 -29.59 -0.09
C HIS A 84 -12.40 -30.90 -0.25
N GLU A 85 -11.92 -31.20 -1.46
CA GLU A 85 -11.15 -32.39 -1.80
C GLU A 85 -9.79 -32.48 -1.09
N LEU A 86 -9.27 -31.35 -0.59
CA LEU A 86 -8.03 -31.31 0.19
C LEU A 86 -8.25 -31.61 1.68
N ARG A 87 -9.52 -31.69 2.13
CA ARG A 87 -9.82 -32.01 3.52
C ARG A 87 -9.34 -33.43 3.85
N PHE A 88 -8.61 -33.56 4.96
CA PHE A 88 -7.99 -34.81 5.42
C PHE A 88 -6.92 -35.40 4.49
N MET A 89 -6.45 -34.63 3.51
CA MET A 89 -5.30 -34.98 2.69
C MET A 89 -4.02 -34.38 3.27
N PRO A 90 -2.84 -34.90 2.89
CA PRO A 90 -1.57 -34.24 3.18
C PRO A 90 -1.56 -32.79 2.64
N PRO A 91 -0.90 -31.85 3.34
CA PRO A 91 -0.84 -30.46 2.91
C PRO A 91 -0.12 -30.36 1.56
N VAL A 92 -0.69 -29.54 0.66
CA VAL A 92 -0.09 -29.19 -0.63
C VAL A 92 0.60 -27.84 -0.48
N PRO A 93 1.84 -27.63 -0.99
CA PRO A 93 2.52 -26.34 -0.90
C PRO A 93 1.67 -25.18 -1.42
N ALA A 94 1.76 -24.03 -0.77
CA ALA A 94 1.06 -22.81 -1.18
C ALA A 94 1.46 -22.40 -2.61
N ASP A 95 0.51 -21.83 -3.34
CA ASP A 95 0.78 -21.22 -4.64
C ASP A 95 1.59 -19.93 -4.46
N ALA A 96 2.35 -19.57 -5.49
CA ALA A 96 2.93 -18.24 -5.58
C ALA A 96 1.83 -17.17 -5.73
N TRP A 97 2.09 -15.96 -5.28
CA TRP A 97 1.19 -14.81 -5.44
C TRP A 97 1.80 -13.73 -6.32
N GLU A 98 0.93 -12.91 -6.91
CA GLU A 98 1.34 -11.73 -7.67
C GLU A 98 1.30 -10.49 -6.77
N GLY A 99 2.29 -9.60 -6.94
CA GLY A 99 2.40 -8.39 -6.12
C GLY A 99 2.91 -8.68 -4.70
N ASP A 100 2.53 -7.79 -3.78
CA ASP A 100 3.01 -7.80 -2.40
C ASP A 100 1.97 -8.45 -1.49
N LEU A 101 2.40 -9.47 -0.74
CA LEU A 101 1.60 -10.01 0.35
C LEU A 101 1.76 -9.10 1.57
N ASP A 102 0.67 -8.44 1.98
CA ASP A 102 0.63 -7.69 3.22
C ASP A 102 0.53 -8.66 4.41
N ALA A 103 1.61 -8.77 5.17
CA ALA A 103 1.79 -9.66 6.30
C ALA A 103 1.74 -8.90 7.63
N SER A 104 0.83 -7.92 7.73
CA SER A 104 0.65 -7.09 8.92
C SER A 104 -0.46 -7.57 9.87
N GLU A 105 -1.31 -8.50 9.44
CA GLU A 105 -2.47 -8.97 10.20
C GLU A 105 -2.38 -10.45 10.59
N ASP A 106 -2.96 -10.79 11.74
CA ASP A 106 -3.04 -12.18 12.20
C ASP A 106 -3.97 -13.01 11.30
N PRO A 107 -3.55 -14.21 10.88
CA PRO A 107 -4.40 -15.09 10.08
C PRO A 107 -5.54 -15.69 10.91
N HIS A 108 -6.49 -16.33 10.24
CA HIS A 108 -7.53 -17.10 10.93
C HIS A 108 -6.93 -18.29 11.69
N LYS A 109 -7.38 -18.47 12.93
CA LYS A 109 -7.07 -19.66 13.71
C LYS A 109 -7.76 -20.88 13.12
N CYS A 110 -7.16 -22.06 13.31
CA CYS A 110 -7.80 -23.32 12.98
C CYS A 110 -9.01 -23.58 13.88
N ILE A 111 -9.98 -24.33 13.34
CA ILE A 111 -11.16 -24.79 14.08
C ILE A 111 -10.72 -25.59 15.32
N GLN A 112 -11.21 -25.16 16.48
CA GLN A 112 -10.99 -25.83 17.77
C GLN A 112 -12.22 -25.63 18.67
N LEU A 113 -12.36 -26.43 19.72
CA LEU A 113 -13.46 -26.27 20.68
C LEU A 113 -13.35 -24.91 21.39
N PHE A 114 -14.47 -24.20 21.49
CA PHE A 114 -14.61 -22.91 22.20
C PHE A 114 -13.85 -21.70 21.60
N VAL A 115 -13.27 -21.83 20.40
CA VAL A 115 -12.68 -20.71 19.67
C VAL A 115 -13.23 -20.68 18.25
N GLU A 116 -13.63 -19.49 17.78
CA GLU A 116 -14.01 -19.30 16.38
C GLU A 116 -12.77 -19.47 15.49
N GLY A 117 -12.85 -20.39 14.53
CA GLY A 117 -11.77 -20.69 13.61
C GLY A 117 -12.28 -21.06 12.23
N ARG A 118 -11.39 -21.10 11.25
CA ARG A 118 -11.66 -21.51 9.87
C ARG A 118 -10.81 -22.73 9.50
N GLU A 119 -11.28 -23.49 8.49
CA GLU A 119 -10.45 -24.56 7.91
C GLU A 119 -9.28 -23.99 7.11
N ASP A 120 -9.48 -22.81 6.52
CA ASP A 120 -8.40 -22.03 5.92
C ASP A 120 -7.59 -21.34 7.03
N CYS A 121 -6.58 -22.06 7.54
CA CYS A 121 -5.76 -21.65 8.68
C CYS A 121 -4.28 -22.07 8.57
N LEU A 122 -3.83 -22.54 7.39
CA LEU A 122 -2.45 -23.03 7.19
C LEU A 122 -1.48 -21.89 6.90
N TYR A 123 -1.32 -21.03 7.91
CA TYR A 123 -0.44 -19.87 7.90
C TYR A 123 0.60 -19.94 9.01
N LEU A 124 1.70 -19.23 8.83
CA LEU A 124 2.72 -19.05 9.86
C LEU A 124 3.08 -17.58 10.01
N ASP A 125 3.63 -17.27 11.18
CA ASP A 125 4.17 -15.96 11.51
C ASP A 125 5.68 -16.09 11.73
N VAL A 126 6.44 -15.08 11.30
CA VAL A 126 7.90 -14.98 11.47
C VAL A 126 8.23 -13.69 12.20
N ALA A 127 9.00 -13.80 13.27
CA ALA A 127 9.55 -12.67 14.00
C ALA A 127 11.09 -12.75 13.97
N THR A 128 11.74 -11.64 13.65
CA THR A 128 13.21 -11.51 13.67
C THR A 128 13.62 -10.21 14.34
N PRO A 129 14.70 -10.19 15.15
CA PRO A 129 15.37 -8.96 15.55
C PRO A 129 15.61 -8.01 14.36
N THR A 130 15.47 -6.70 14.61
CA THR A 130 15.90 -5.63 13.69
C THR A 130 17.42 -5.56 13.56
#